data_AF-A0A378UBR7-F1
#
_entry.id   AF-A0A378UBR7-F1
#
_cell.length_a   1.000
_cell.length_b   1.000
_cell.length_c   1.000
_cell.angle_alpha   90.00
_cell.angle_beta   90.00
_cell.angle_gamma   90.00
#
_symmetry.space_group_name_H-M   'P 1'
#
loop_
_entity.id
_entity.type
_entity.pdbx_description
1 polymer ?
#
loop_
_entity_poly.entity_id
_entity_poly.type
_entity_poly.pdbx_seq_one_letter_code
_entity_poly.pdbx_strand_id
1 'polypeptide(L)'
;MIKTLNKNLEINTLTLKDHKEYMNSLRLYNLLDALPTHRTDDVVARVVFHEKVVPLLSDLKASFTQFLLNDVAEFSSIYSYRIYQLMMRYRSTGYVKISLNDLRFMLMLMDKYPLTADLKRWVIDTATDEINEKSPYKVKYSLIKKGRKYTHSYFTDRLMPTD
;
A
#
# COMPACT_ATOMS: atom_id res chain seq x y z
N MET A 1 -27.88 27.93 48.28
CA MET A 1 -27.04 26.74 48.54
C MET A 1 -27.78 25.56 47.90
N ILE A 2 -27.51 25.02 46.71
CA ILE A 2 -26.40 24.93 45.73
C ILE A 2 -27.13 24.74 44.36
N LYS A 3 -26.99 25.60 43.33
CA LYS A 3 -26.11 25.42 42.12
C LYS A 3 -26.29 24.04 41.44
N THR A 4 -26.49 23.77 40.15
CA THR A 4 -26.35 24.44 38.85
C THR A 4 -26.84 23.41 37.80
N LEU A 5 -27.50 23.83 36.71
CA LEU A 5 -27.23 23.43 35.31
C LEU A 5 -28.47 23.61 34.44
N ASN A 6 -28.72 24.88 34.11
CA ASN A 6 -29.28 25.24 32.81
C ASN A 6 -28.08 25.54 31.92
N LYS A 7 -27.88 24.78 30.84
CA LYS A 7 -27.08 25.25 29.70
C LYS A 7 -27.60 24.62 28.42
N ASN A 8 -28.56 25.33 27.85
CA ASN A 8 -28.85 25.50 26.43
C ASN A 8 -28.03 24.59 25.49
N LEU A 9 -28.71 23.63 24.87
CA LEU A 9 -28.34 23.07 23.58
C LEU A 9 -28.47 24.18 22.51
N GLU A 10 -27.50 25.07 22.46
CA GLU A 10 -27.26 25.88 21.28
C GLU A 10 -26.47 25.01 20.30
N ILE A 11 -27.15 24.58 19.24
CA ILE A 11 -26.53 24.05 18.04
C ILE A 11 -25.72 25.20 17.45
N ASN A 12 -24.43 25.29 17.80
CA ASN A 12 -23.50 26.24 17.21
C ASN A 12 -23.48 26.01 15.69
N THR A 13 -24.02 26.96 14.95
CA THR A 13 -23.92 27.03 13.50
C THR A 13 -22.46 27.23 13.13
N LEU A 14 -21.81 26.20 12.57
CA LEU A 14 -20.45 26.34 12.04
C LEU A 14 -20.45 27.49 11.02
N THR A 15 -19.65 28.52 11.29
CA THR A 15 -19.49 29.64 10.37
C THR A 15 -18.61 29.22 9.19
N LEU A 16 -18.69 29.93 8.06
CA LEU A 16 -17.80 29.69 6.91
C LEU A 16 -16.30 29.78 7.28
N LYS A 17 -15.97 30.56 8.32
CA LYS A 17 -14.62 30.67 8.87
C LYS A 17 -14.19 29.39 9.58
N ASP A 18 -15.08 28.82 10.40
CA ASP A 18 -14.84 27.53 11.09
C ASP A 18 -14.73 26.38 10.08
N HIS A 19 -15.52 26.42 9.01
CA HIS A 19 -15.42 25.46 7.92
C HIS A 19 -14.07 25.59 7.18
N LYS A 20 -13.58 26.81 6.93
CA LYS A 20 -12.29 27.03 6.26
C LYS A 20 -11.11 26.63 7.15
N GLU A 21 -11.17 26.90 8.45
CA GLU A 21 -10.17 26.45 9.43
C GLU A 21 -10.17 24.92 9.56
N TYR A 22 -11.34 24.29 9.57
CA TYR A 22 -11.48 22.84 9.53
C TYR A 22 -10.94 22.23 8.22
N MET A 23 -11.29 22.79 7.07
CA MET A 23 -10.76 22.32 5.78
C MET A 23 -9.24 22.53 5.68
N ASN A 24 -8.70 23.60 6.28
CA ASN A 24 -7.26 23.82 6.37
C ASN A 24 -6.57 22.86 7.35
N SER A 25 -7.22 22.47 8.45
CA SER A 25 -6.67 21.48 9.37
C SER A 25 -6.64 20.08 8.74
N LEU A 26 -7.63 19.73 7.92
CA LEU A 26 -7.59 18.51 7.11
C LEU A 26 -6.45 18.53 6.09
N ARG A 27 -6.19 19.69 5.45
CA ARG A 27 -5.05 19.86 4.52
C ARG A 27 -3.68 19.68 5.19
N LEU A 28 -3.56 19.99 6.48
CA LEU A 28 -2.33 19.77 7.25
C LEU A 28 -1.93 18.28 7.34
N TYR A 29 -2.91 17.39 7.20
CA TYR A 29 -2.73 15.94 7.22
C TYR A 29 -2.90 15.27 5.86
N ASN A 30 -3.23 16.03 4.79
CA ASN A 30 -3.40 15.46 3.47
C ASN A 30 -2.04 15.05 2.90
N LEU A 31 -1.93 13.79 2.50
CA LEU A 31 -0.74 13.24 1.84
C LEU A 31 -0.60 13.78 0.40
N LEU A 32 -1.70 14.21 -0.23
CA LEU A 32 -1.78 14.68 -1.60
C LEU A 32 -2.66 15.94 -1.67
N ASP A 33 -2.17 17.00 -2.33
CA ASP A 33 -2.94 18.22 -2.62
C ASP A 33 -2.78 18.59 -4.10
N ALA A 34 -3.89 18.73 -4.82
CA ALA A 34 -3.87 19.17 -6.20
C ALA A 34 -3.98 20.70 -6.22
N LEU A 35 -2.95 21.38 -6.74
CA LEU A 35 -3.01 22.83 -6.86
C LEU A 35 -4.04 23.22 -7.93
N PRO A 36 -4.88 24.24 -7.69
CA PRO A 36 -5.78 24.74 -8.72
C PRO A 36 -4.95 25.26 -9.90
N THR A 37 -5.13 24.66 -11.07
CA THR A 37 -4.39 25.02 -12.27
C THR A 37 -4.96 26.29 -12.89
N HIS A 38 -4.13 27.33 -13.05
CA HIS A 38 -4.33 28.26 -14.15
C HIS A 38 -3.75 27.61 -15.41
N ARG A 39 -4.63 27.38 -16.40
CA ARG A 39 -4.35 26.87 -17.75
C ARG A 39 -2.88 26.82 -18.15
N THR A 40 -2.37 25.62 -18.39
CA THR A 40 -1.40 25.22 -19.43
C THR A 40 -1.44 23.69 -19.53
N ASP A 41 -0.94 23.12 -20.62
CA ASP A 41 -0.96 21.67 -20.94
C ASP A 41 -0.14 20.78 -19.97
N ASP A 42 0.36 21.34 -18.87
CA ASP A 42 1.17 20.66 -17.86
C ASP A 42 0.35 20.41 -16.57
N VAL A 43 0.18 19.14 -16.22
CA VAL A 43 -0.43 18.74 -14.94
C VAL A 43 0.65 18.68 -13.86
N VAL A 44 0.59 19.61 -12.91
CA VAL A 44 1.48 19.63 -11.74
C VAL A 44 0.74 19.06 -10.53
N ALA A 45 1.25 17.95 -9.99
CA ALA A 45 0.78 17.39 -8.72
C ALA A 45 1.73 17.77 -7.57
N ARG A 46 1.17 18.19 -6.43
CA ARG A 46 1.94 18.48 -5.21
C ARG A 46 1.65 17.42 -4.14
N VAL A 47 2.70 16.75 -3.69
CA VAL A 47 2.65 15.82 -2.54
C VAL A 47 3.27 16.55 -1.36
N VAL A 48 2.55 16.66 -0.25
CA VAL A 48 3.07 17.28 0.98
C VAL A 48 3.07 16.21 2.07
N PHE A 49 4.25 15.91 2.59
CA PHE A 49 4.40 15.00 3.72
C PHE A 49 4.39 15.78 5.02
N HIS A 50 3.70 15.26 6.03
CA HIS A 50 3.75 15.80 7.39
C HIS A 50 5.20 15.73 7.92
N GLU A 51 5.65 16.73 8.67
CA GLU A 51 7.03 16.81 9.20
C GLU A 51 7.51 15.52 9.91
N LYS A 52 6.64 14.90 10.71
CA LYS A 52 6.89 13.61 11.37
C LYS A 52 7.14 12.42 10.43
N VAL A 53 6.70 12.49 9.18
CA VAL A 53 6.92 11.45 8.15
C VAL A 53 8.26 11.64 7.45
N VAL A 54 8.76 12.87 7.37
CA VAL A 54 10.00 13.20 6.63
C VAL A 54 11.23 12.43 7.15
N PRO A 55 11.46 12.28 8.48
CA PRO A 55 12.55 11.44 8.99
C PRO A 55 12.40 9.98 8.56
N LEU A 56 11.17 9.43 8.59
CA LEU A 56 10.91 8.05 8.17
C LEU A 56 11.26 7.83 6.70
N LEU A 57 11.09 8.84 5.84
CA LEU A 57 11.49 8.79 4.43
C LEU A 57 13.00 8.99 4.22
N SER A 58 13.68 9.69 5.15
CA SER A 58 15.09 10.05 5.02
C SER A 58 16.05 9.00 5.60
N ASP A 59 15.68 8.38 6.73
CA ASP A 59 16.46 7.33 7.40
C ASP A 59 16.48 6.00 6.61
N LEU A 60 15.57 5.85 5.66
CA LEU A 60 15.42 4.67 4.82
C LEU A 60 16.53 4.53 3.74
N LYS A 61 17.43 5.51 3.53
CA LYS A 61 18.47 5.44 2.47
C LYS A 61 19.30 4.15 2.48
N ALA A 62 19.46 3.50 3.64
CA ALA A 62 20.17 2.23 3.77
C ALA A 62 19.29 0.96 3.63
N SER A 63 17.95 1.08 3.63
CA SER A 63 17.02 -0.07 3.71
C SER A 63 15.81 0.02 2.78
N PHE A 64 15.87 0.84 1.72
CA PHE A 64 14.81 0.90 0.72
C PHE A 64 14.79 -0.34 -0.17
N THR A 65 13.58 -0.80 -0.47
CA THR A 65 13.34 -1.70 -1.58
C THR A 65 13.37 -0.90 -2.88
N GLN A 66 14.35 -1.15 -3.74
CA GLN A 66 14.50 -0.50 -5.03
C GLN A 66 14.03 -1.43 -6.15
N PHE A 67 13.32 -0.86 -7.13
CA PHE A 67 12.89 -1.54 -8.34
C PHE A 67 12.59 -0.51 -9.44
N LEU A 68 12.56 -0.95 -10.70
CA LEU A 68 12.30 -0.07 -11.83
C LEU A 68 10.80 0.19 -11.95
N LEU A 69 10.41 1.45 -12.17
CA LEU A 69 9.01 1.80 -12.36
C LEU A 69 8.42 1.09 -13.59
N ASN A 70 9.23 0.95 -14.65
CA ASN A 70 8.83 0.24 -15.87
C ASN A 70 8.45 -1.22 -15.61
N ASP A 71 9.07 -1.89 -14.62
CA ASP A 71 8.77 -3.30 -14.31
C ASP A 71 7.35 -3.49 -13.75
N VAL A 72 6.74 -2.43 -13.24
CA VAL A 72 5.41 -2.48 -12.61
C VAL A 72 4.39 -1.59 -13.29
N ALA A 73 4.79 -0.79 -14.29
CA ALA A 73 3.96 0.24 -14.90
C ALA A 73 2.66 -0.31 -15.50
N GLU A 74 2.69 -1.55 -16.00
CA GLU A 74 1.55 -2.21 -16.63
C GLU A 74 0.73 -3.09 -15.66
N PHE A 75 1.13 -3.19 -14.40
CA PHE A 75 0.37 -3.94 -13.41
C PHE A 75 -0.98 -3.25 -13.15
N SER A 76 -2.03 -4.06 -13.12
CA SER A 76 -3.40 -3.63 -12.85
C SER A 76 -3.86 -4.05 -11.45
N SER A 77 -3.30 -5.13 -10.90
CA SER A 77 -3.63 -5.62 -9.57
C SER A 77 -2.69 -5.04 -8.51
N ILE A 78 -3.27 -4.42 -7.49
CA ILE A 78 -2.53 -3.96 -6.31
C ILE A 78 -1.74 -5.09 -5.63
N TYR A 79 -2.21 -6.34 -5.74
CA TYR A 79 -1.51 -7.50 -5.20
C TYR A 79 -0.22 -7.80 -5.97
N SER A 80 -0.22 -7.61 -7.29
CA SER A 80 0.97 -7.74 -8.14
C SER A 80 2.04 -6.75 -7.71
N TYR A 81 1.67 -5.46 -7.57
CA TYR A 81 2.58 -4.43 -7.07
C TYR A 81 3.20 -4.82 -5.71
N ARG A 82 2.37 -5.23 -4.76
CA ARG A 82 2.83 -5.54 -3.39
C ARG A 82 3.69 -6.79 -3.32
N ILE A 83 3.31 -7.87 -4.02
CA ILE A 83 4.09 -9.12 -4.06
C ILE A 83 5.41 -8.90 -4.81
N TYR A 84 5.40 -8.15 -5.91
CA TYR A 84 6.62 -7.74 -6.61
C TYR A 84 7.57 -6.94 -5.70
N GLN A 85 7.05 -5.92 -5.01
CA GLN A 85 7.82 -5.15 -4.02
C GLN A 85 8.40 -6.05 -2.92
N LEU A 86 7.60 -7.00 -2.42
CA LEU A 86 8.06 -7.96 -1.43
C LEU A 86 9.24 -8.78 -1.95
N MET A 87 9.18 -9.29 -3.19
CA MET A 87 10.29 -10.06 -3.77
C MET A 87 11.53 -9.20 -3.97
N MET A 88 11.38 -7.96 -4.47
CA MET A 88 12.50 -7.04 -4.68
C MET A 88 13.22 -6.69 -3.37
N ARG A 89 12.49 -6.66 -2.24
CA ARG A 89 13.10 -6.50 -0.91
C ARG A 89 14.06 -7.63 -0.57
N TYR A 90 13.74 -8.85 -0.99
CA TYR A 90 14.52 -10.07 -0.74
C TYR A 90 15.30 -10.53 -1.97
N ARG A 91 15.59 -9.60 -2.91
CA ARG A 91 16.32 -9.92 -4.15
C ARG A 91 17.66 -10.59 -3.89
N SER A 92 18.36 -10.20 -2.83
CA SER A 92 19.67 -10.76 -2.47
C SER A 92 19.61 -12.25 -2.09
N THR A 93 18.48 -12.71 -1.52
CA THR A 93 18.26 -14.12 -1.20
C THR A 93 17.61 -14.87 -2.36
N GLY A 94 16.88 -14.18 -3.24
CA GLY A 94 16.16 -14.76 -4.38
C GLY A 94 14.91 -15.54 -4.02
N TYR A 95 14.47 -15.44 -2.75
CA TYR A 95 13.24 -16.07 -2.29
C TYR A 95 12.61 -15.31 -1.13
N VAL A 96 11.29 -15.49 -0.97
CA VAL A 96 10.50 -14.99 0.15
C VAL A 96 9.73 -16.13 0.77
N LYS A 97 9.93 -16.36 2.07
CA LYS A 97 9.06 -17.23 2.87
C LYS A 97 8.26 -16.36 3.83
N ILE A 98 6.94 -16.39 3.71
CA ILE A 98 6.04 -15.55 4.52
C ILE A 98 4.85 -16.35 5.02
N SER A 99 4.40 -16.12 6.26
CA SER A 99 3.18 -16.74 6.75
C SER A 99 1.96 -16.21 5.99
N LEU A 100 0.90 -17.01 5.87
CA LEU A 100 -0.32 -16.54 5.20
C LEU A 100 -0.99 -15.38 5.96
N ASN A 101 -0.78 -15.29 7.28
CA ASN A 101 -1.30 -14.20 8.09
C ASN A 101 -0.54 -12.90 7.82
N ASP A 102 0.79 -12.95 7.78
CA ASP A 102 1.62 -11.77 7.48
C ASP A 102 1.41 -11.30 6.04
N LEU A 103 1.22 -12.23 5.10
CA LEU A 103 0.88 -11.91 3.72
C LEU A 103 -0.47 -11.16 3.67
N ARG A 104 -1.49 -11.63 4.38
CA ARG A 104 -2.79 -10.93 4.46
C ARG A 104 -2.67 -9.55 5.07
N PHE A 105 -1.91 -9.43 6.15
CA PHE A 105 -1.67 -8.16 6.82
C PHE A 105 -0.97 -7.16 5.90
N MET A 106 0.12 -7.57 5.26
CA MET A 106 0.88 -6.75 4.32
C MET A 106 0.03 -6.28 3.14
N LEU A 107 -0.83 -7.16 2.63
CA LEU A 107 -1.73 -6.87 1.51
C LEU A 107 -3.01 -6.13 1.94
N MET A 108 -3.13 -5.78 3.24
CA MET A 108 -4.30 -5.11 3.83
C MET A 108 -5.63 -5.82 3.52
N LEU A 109 -5.60 -7.15 3.50
CA LEU A 109 -6.76 -7.95 3.12
C LEU A 109 -7.83 -8.04 4.22
N MET A 110 -7.48 -7.76 5.48
CA MET A 110 -8.38 -7.94 6.64
C MET A 110 -9.05 -9.33 6.57
N ASP A 111 -10.39 -9.38 6.55
CA ASP A 111 -11.18 -10.60 6.47
C ASP A 111 -11.48 -11.07 5.04
N LYS A 112 -10.93 -10.41 4.01
CA LYS A 112 -11.13 -10.83 2.62
C LYS A 112 -10.48 -12.18 2.36
N TYR A 113 -11.16 -12.98 1.54
CA TYR A 113 -10.72 -14.32 1.12
C TYR A 113 -10.41 -15.23 2.32
N PRO A 114 -11.36 -15.49 3.23
CA PRO A 114 -11.08 -16.27 4.46
C PRO A 114 -10.58 -17.69 4.15
N LEU A 115 -11.07 -18.28 3.05
CA LEU A 115 -10.60 -19.56 2.55
C LEU A 115 -9.22 -19.40 1.88
N THR A 116 -8.27 -20.27 2.24
CA THR A 116 -6.94 -20.26 1.59
C THR A 116 -7.04 -20.51 0.08
N ALA A 117 -8.04 -21.26 -0.39
CA ALA A 117 -8.27 -21.48 -1.82
C ALA A 117 -8.58 -20.16 -2.55
N ASP A 118 -9.38 -19.29 -1.94
CA ASP A 118 -9.70 -17.97 -2.49
C ASP A 118 -8.50 -17.02 -2.43
N LEU A 119 -7.74 -17.04 -1.32
CA LEU A 119 -6.49 -16.26 -1.22
C LEU A 119 -5.53 -16.69 -2.33
N LYS A 120 -5.38 -17.99 -2.55
CA LYS A 120 -4.55 -18.51 -3.64
C LYS A 120 -5.05 -18.00 -4.99
N ARG A 121 -6.31 -18.24 -5.32
CA ARG A 121 -6.89 -17.94 -6.64
C ARG A 121 -6.90 -16.45 -6.98
N TRP A 122 -7.34 -15.62 -6.04
CA TRP A 122 -7.65 -14.21 -6.34
C TRP A 122 -6.49 -13.26 -6.02
N VAL A 123 -5.54 -13.71 -5.21
CA VAL A 123 -4.41 -12.87 -4.78
C VAL A 123 -3.10 -13.43 -5.29
N ILE A 124 -2.77 -14.67 -4.94
CA ILE A 124 -1.45 -15.23 -5.24
C ILE A 124 -1.33 -15.55 -6.73
N ASP A 125 -2.26 -16.32 -7.31
CA ASP A 125 -2.29 -16.67 -8.73
C ASP A 125 -2.35 -15.40 -9.59
N THR A 126 -3.34 -14.52 -9.34
CA THR A 126 -3.48 -13.22 -10.03
C THR A 126 -2.17 -12.44 -10.05
N ALA A 127 -1.51 -12.32 -8.90
CA ALA A 127 -0.26 -11.56 -8.81
C ALA A 127 0.89 -12.26 -9.54
N THR A 128 1.05 -13.57 -9.38
CA THR A 128 2.14 -14.28 -10.03
C THR A 128 1.98 -14.32 -11.54
N ASP A 129 0.76 -14.49 -12.03
CA ASP A 129 0.47 -14.54 -13.46
C ASP A 129 0.73 -13.16 -14.08
N GLU A 130 0.24 -12.08 -13.47
CA GLU A 130 0.49 -10.72 -13.98
C GLU A 130 1.96 -10.32 -13.92
N ILE A 131 2.67 -10.64 -12.83
CA ILE A 131 4.12 -10.35 -12.74
C ILE A 131 4.88 -11.13 -13.83
N ASN A 132 4.52 -12.40 -14.05
CA ASN A 132 5.12 -13.22 -15.09
C ASN A 132 4.85 -12.67 -16.48
N GLU A 133 3.68 -12.10 -16.72
CA GLU A 133 3.28 -11.57 -18.03
C GLU A 133 3.91 -10.20 -18.32
N LYS A 134 3.91 -9.30 -17.34
CA LYS A 134 4.12 -7.87 -17.54
C LYS A 134 5.41 -7.30 -16.93
N SER A 135 6.31 -8.18 -16.47
CA SER A 135 7.61 -7.76 -15.93
C SER A 135 8.73 -8.67 -16.45
N PRO A 136 10.00 -8.25 -16.35
CA PRO A 136 11.13 -9.09 -16.74
C PRO A 136 11.42 -10.24 -15.76
N TYR A 137 10.60 -10.43 -14.72
CA TYR A 137 10.78 -11.48 -13.72
C TYR A 137 9.86 -12.66 -13.98
N LYS A 138 10.40 -13.87 -13.80
CA LYS A 138 9.58 -15.06 -13.65
C LYS A 138 9.50 -15.51 -12.21
N VAL A 139 8.27 -15.52 -11.71
CA VAL A 139 7.89 -15.84 -10.36
C VAL A 139 7.26 -17.23 -10.33
N LYS A 140 7.70 -18.02 -9.35
CA LYS A 140 7.04 -19.25 -8.94
C LYS A 140 6.72 -19.16 -7.47
N TYR A 141 5.72 -19.91 -7.05
CA TYR A 141 5.41 -20.03 -5.63
C TYR A 141 4.97 -21.44 -5.26
N SER A 142 5.05 -21.74 -3.96
CA SER A 142 4.46 -22.94 -3.37
C SER A 142 3.84 -22.60 -2.01
N LEU A 143 2.77 -23.32 -1.65
CA LEU A 143 2.16 -23.21 -0.33
C LEU A 143 2.65 -24.33 0.59
N ILE A 144 3.16 -23.96 1.76
CA ILE A 144 3.73 -24.89 2.73
C ILE A 144 2.66 -25.29 3.75
N LYS A 145 2.49 -26.59 3.95
CA LYS A 145 1.57 -27.15 4.95
C LYS A 145 2.23 -27.37 6.30
N LYS A 146 1.43 -27.20 7.36
CA LYS A 146 1.69 -27.75 8.70
C LYS A 146 0.51 -28.65 9.05
N GLY A 147 0.72 -29.96 8.99
CA GLY A 147 -0.38 -30.94 9.02
C GLY A 147 -1.29 -30.77 7.80
N ARG A 148 -2.60 -30.56 8.02
CA ARG A 148 -3.59 -30.41 6.94
C ARG A 148 -3.75 -28.98 6.43
N LYS A 149 -3.23 -27.98 7.15
CA LYS A 149 -3.44 -26.55 6.84
C LYS A 149 -2.23 -25.95 6.14
N TYR A 150 -2.45 -25.15 5.10
CA TYR A 150 -1.42 -24.27 4.57
C TYR A 150 -1.13 -23.16 5.57
N THR A 151 0.14 -22.83 5.74
CA THR A 151 0.60 -21.86 6.75
C THR A 151 1.48 -20.78 6.18
N HIS A 152 2.25 -21.08 5.12
CA HIS A 152 3.17 -20.13 4.51
C HIS A 152 3.05 -20.17 2.99
N SER A 153 3.39 -19.05 2.37
CA SER A 153 3.74 -18.98 0.96
C SER A 153 5.26 -18.88 0.83
N TYR A 154 5.80 -19.55 -0.19
CA TYR A 154 7.21 -19.50 -0.56
C TYR A 154 7.30 -19.05 -2.02
N PHE A 155 7.78 -17.84 -2.24
CA PHE A 155 7.99 -17.25 -3.57
C PHE A 155 9.47 -17.33 -3.97
N THR A 156 9.71 -17.54 -5.25
CA THR A 156 11.04 -17.46 -5.88
C THR A 156 10.92 -16.70 -7.17
N ASP A 157 11.86 -15.80 -7.43
CA ASP A 157 11.92 -15.05 -8.68
C ASP A 157 13.25 -15.31 -9.42
N ARG A 158 13.20 -15.15 -10.73
CA ARG A 158 14.38 -15.13 -11.60
C ARG A 158 14.21 -13.99 -12.60
N LEU A 159 15.20 -13.13 -12.69
CA LEU A 159 15.30 -12.15 -13.77
C LEU A 159 15.58 -12.89 -15.10
N MET A 160 14.77 -12.62 -16.12
CA MET A 160 15.07 -13.11 -17.46
C MET A 160 16.16 -12.26 -18.10
N PRO A 161 17.09 -12.88 -18.85
CA PRO A 161 17.98 -12.13 -19.73
C PRO A 161 17.13 -11.26 -20.65
N THR A 162 17.53 -10.01 -20.80
CA THR A 162 17.00 -9.15 -21.86
C THR A 162 17.78 -9.52 -23.13
N ASP A 163 17.05 -9.84 -24.20
CA ASP A 163 17.65 -10.05 -25.53
C ASP A 163 18.35 -8.79 -26.04
#